data_AF-A8SKM1-F1
#
_entry.id   AF-A8SKM1-F1
#
_cell.length_a   1.000
_cell.length_b   1.000
_cell.length_c   1.000
_cell.angle_alpha   90.00
_cell.angle_beta   90.00
_cell.angle_gamma   90.00
#
_symmetry.space_group_name_H-M   'P 1'
#
loop_
_entity.id
_entity.type
_entity.pdbx_description
1 polymer ?
#
loop_
_entity_poly.entity_id
_entity_poly.type
_entity_poly.pdbx_seq_one_letter_code
_entity_poly.pdbx_strand_id
1 'polypeptide(L)'
;MIIISEDERNIIFLEREKIRNINIHSSKKKIMASYFDPVSRDIILGEYDSSKKCERAFWFLILALEDDKEIFRMPKNNDDILNTQFFQNGKSKRTHYEMIGKTK
;
A
#
# COMPACT_ATOMS: atom_id res chain seq x y z
N MET A 1 6.77 8.61 7.48
CA MET A 1 6.89 7.72 6.29
C MET A 1 6.64 8.48 4.97
N ILE A 2 7.39 8.12 3.93
CA ILE A 2 7.26 8.52 2.53
C ILE A 2 6.60 7.38 1.74
N ILE A 3 5.56 7.66 0.96
CA ILE A 3 4.92 6.69 0.06
C ILE A 3 5.24 7.06 -1.38
N ILE A 4 5.71 6.10 -2.15
CA ILE A 4 5.89 6.21 -3.61
C ILE A 4 4.75 5.42 -4.27
N SER A 5 3.99 6.08 -5.16
CA SER A 5 2.88 5.45 -5.88
C SER A 5 3.34 4.28 -6.74
N GLU A 6 2.40 3.43 -7.10
CA GLU A 6 2.61 2.20 -7.88
C GLU A 6 3.24 2.49 -9.25
N ASP A 7 2.81 3.58 -9.87
CA ASP A 7 3.33 4.08 -11.15
C ASP A 7 4.59 4.95 -11.00
N GLU A 8 5.07 5.13 -9.76
CA GLU A 8 6.23 5.95 -9.37
C GLU A 8 6.11 7.44 -9.76
N ARG A 9 4.91 7.92 -10.08
CA ARG A 9 4.68 9.33 -10.48
C ARG A 9 4.41 10.26 -9.32
N ASN A 10 4.01 9.74 -8.16
CA ASN A 10 3.67 10.50 -6.98
C ASN A 10 4.52 10.06 -5.79
N ILE A 11 5.11 11.02 -5.10
CA ILE A 11 5.80 10.83 -3.82
C ILE A 11 5.04 11.63 -2.77
N ILE A 12 4.61 10.96 -1.71
CA ILE A 12 3.79 11.53 -0.64
C ILE A 12 4.55 11.48 0.67
N PHE A 13 4.63 12.62 1.35
CA PHE A 13 5.28 12.76 2.65
C PHE A 13 4.22 12.78 3.76
N LEU A 14 3.94 11.65 4.41
CA LEU A 14 2.83 11.55 5.37
C LEU A 14 2.91 12.56 6.53
N GLU A 15 4.12 12.89 6.98
CA GLU A 15 4.34 13.81 8.10
C GLU A 15 4.20 15.29 7.71
N ARG A 16 4.33 15.62 6.42
CA ARG A 16 4.28 17.01 5.92
C ARG A 16 2.94 17.34 5.31
N GLU A 17 2.32 16.35 4.66
CA GLU A 17 1.06 16.51 3.96
C GLU A 17 -0.11 16.44 4.94
N LYS A 18 -1.10 17.33 4.75
CA LYS A 18 -2.38 17.29 5.49
C LYS A 18 -3.28 16.19 4.92
N ILE A 19 -2.82 14.95 4.91
CA ILE A 19 -3.61 13.81 4.45
C ILE A 19 -4.66 13.51 5.50
N ARG A 20 -5.91 13.52 5.08
CA ARG A 20 -7.05 13.15 5.91
C ARG A 20 -7.15 11.65 6.05
N ASN A 21 -7.03 10.92 4.94
CA ASN A 21 -7.20 9.48 4.93
C ASN A 21 -6.54 8.85 3.70
N ILE A 22 -6.12 7.60 3.85
CA ILE A 22 -5.78 6.71 2.74
C ILE A 22 -6.80 5.57 2.76
N ASN A 23 -7.47 5.32 1.64
CA ASN A 23 -8.53 4.32 1.56
C ASN A 23 -8.52 3.56 0.23
N ILE A 24 -9.16 2.39 0.23
CA ILE A 24 -9.56 1.72 -1.00
C ILE A 24 -10.78 2.45 -1.56
N HIS A 25 -10.72 2.85 -2.84
CA HIS A 25 -11.83 3.50 -3.55
C HIS A 25 -13.04 2.56 -3.68
N SER A 26 -14.24 3.10 -3.89
CA SER A 26 -15.48 2.33 -4.03
C SER A 26 -15.46 1.29 -5.16
N SER A 27 -14.65 1.53 -6.20
CA SER A 27 -14.38 0.54 -7.27
C SER A 27 -13.61 -0.70 -6.81
N LYS A 28 -13.08 -0.68 -5.58
CA LYS A 28 -12.23 -1.71 -4.95
C LYS A 28 -10.93 -2.01 -5.68
N LYS A 29 -10.57 -1.21 -6.69
CA LYS A 29 -9.39 -1.43 -7.54
C LYS A 29 -8.35 -0.32 -7.44
N LYS A 30 -8.58 0.70 -6.61
CA LYS A 30 -7.69 1.84 -6.44
C LYS A 30 -7.46 2.11 -4.97
N ILE A 31 -6.25 2.49 -4.61
CA ILE A 31 -5.90 3.05 -3.30
C ILE A 31 -5.69 4.54 -3.49
N MET A 32 -6.38 5.35 -2.69
CA MET A 32 -6.37 6.80 -2.82
C MET A 32 -5.92 7.44 -1.51
N ALA A 33 -5.16 8.53 -1.61
CA ALA A 33 -4.88 9.46 -0.53
C ALA A 33 -5.70 10.73 -0.73
N SER A 34 -6.46 11.11 0.29
CA SER A 34 -7.28 12.31 0.31
C SER A 34 -6.75 13.32 1.30
N TYR A 35 -6.85 14.60 0.95
CA TYR A 35 -6.37 15.72 1.76
C TYR A 35 -7.48 16.30 2.65
N PHE A 36 -7.09 16.98 3.73
CA PHE A 36 -8.01 17.80 4.51
C PHE A 36 -8.46 19.05 3.75
N ASP A 37 -7.59 19.58 2.89
CA ASP A 37 -7.92 20.70 2.03
C ASP A 37 -8.81 20.23 0.87
N PRO A 38 -10.06 20.71 0.76
CA PRO A 38 -10.99 20.30 -0.30
C PRO A 38 -10.58 20.80 -1.70
N VAL A 39 -9.63 21.75 -1.80
CA VAL A 39 -9.08 22.22 -3.07
C VAL A 39 -8.00 21.28 -3.61
N SER A 40 -7.35 20.56 -2.70
CA SER A 40 -6.32 19.58 -3.04
C SER A 40 -6.96 18.33 -3.66
N ARG A 41 -6.44 17.92 -4.82
CA ARG A 41 -6.95 16.73 -5.52
C ARG A 41 -6.49 15.47 -4.82
N ASP A 42 -7.38 14.49 -4.72
CA ASP A 42 -7.02 13.15 -4.29
C ASP A 42 -5.94 12.55 -5.20
N ILE A 43 -5.00 11.82 -4.61
CA ILE A 43 -3.94 11.12 -5.34
C ILE A 43 -4.22 9.63 -5.35
N ILE A 44 -4.01 9.00 -6.51
CA ILE A 44 -4.03 7.54 -6.64
C ILE A 44 -2.65 7.02 -6.26
N LEU A 45 -2.59 6.20 -5.21
CA LEU A 45 -1.36 5.53 -4.78
C LEU A 45 -1.12 4.24 -5.54
N GLY A 46 -2.18 3.57 -5.98
CA GLY A 46 -2.07 2.37 -6.80
C GLY A 46 -3.39 1.99 -7.43
N GLU A 47 -3.31 1.40 -8.63
CA GLU A 47 -4.44 0.89 -9.40
C GLU A 47 -4.17 -0.55 -9.82
N TYR A 48 -5.13 -1.43 -9.56
CA TYR A 48 -4.97 -2.88 -9.67
C TYR A 48 -6.09 -3.50 -10.50
N ASP A 49 -5.77 -4.58 -11.22
CA ASP A 49 -6.73 -5.27 -12.10
C ASP A 49 -7.89 -5.94 -11.33
N SER A 50 -7.68 -6.24 -10.05
CA SER A 50 -8.58 -7.01 -9.21
C SER A 50 -8.63 -6.48 -7.77
N SER A 51 -9.79 -6.65 -7.13
CA SER A 51 -9.98 -6.21 -5.75
C SER A 51 -9.05 -6.92 -4.76
N LYS A 52 -8.78 -8.21 -4.99
CA LYS A 52 -7.87 -8.99 -4.15
C LYS A 52 -6.45 -8.42 -4.19
N LYS A 53 -5.93 -8.01 -5.36
CA LYS A 53 -4.61 -7.37 -5.45
C LYS A 53 -4.59 -6.02 -4.74
N CYS A 54 -5.64 -5.22 -4.93
CA CYS A 54 -5.80 -3.94 -4.24
C CYS A 54 -5.80 -4.10 -2.71
N GLU A 55 -6.59 -5.03 -2.17
CA GLU A 55 -6.65 -5.33 -0.74
C GLU A 55 -5.28 -5.78 -0.19
N ARG A 56 -4.54 -6.60 -0.95
CA ARG A 56 -3.21 -7.06 -0.58
C ARG A 56 -2.17 -5.93 -0.56
N ALA A 57 -2.18 -5.09 -1.59
CA ALA A 57 -1.32 -3.91 -1.66
C ALA A 57 -1.61 -2.94 -0.50
N PHE A 58 -2.88 -2.74 -0.16
CA PHE A 58 -3.30 -1.93 0.98
C PHE A 58 -2.81 -2.54 2.30
N TRP A 59 -2.86 -3.86 2.45
CA TRP A 59 -2.29 -4.55 3.62
C TRP A 59 -0.78 -4.36 3.76
N PHE A 60 -0.02 -4.36 2.66
CA PHE A 60 1.41 -4.06 2.74
C PHE A 60 1.69 -2.64 3.20
N LEU A 61 0.85 -1.68 2.81
CA LEU A 61 0.95 -0.32 3.32
C LEU A 61 0.68 -0.26 4.83
N ILE A 62 -0.33 -0.99 5.33
CA ILE A 62 -0.61 -1.09 6.77
C ILE A 62 0.59 -1.69 7.51
N LEU A 63 1.16 -2.79 7.03
CA LEU A 63 2.32 -3.41 7.65
C LEU A 63 3.54 -2.47 7.64
N ALA A 64 3.75 -1.71 6.56
CA ALA A 64 4.82 -0.73 6.49
C ALA A 64 4.64 0.42 7.51
N LEU A 65 3.39 0.82 7.77
CA LEU A 65 3.07 1.77 8.83
C LEU A 65 3.32 1.18 10.22
N GLU A 66 2.89 -0.06 10.47
CA GLU A 66 3.11 -0.76 11.75
C GLU A 66 4.60 -1.01 12.04
N ASP A 67 5.40 -1.25 11.00
CA ASP A 67 6.85 -1.44 11.06
C ASP A 67 7.64 -0.12 11.13
N ASP A 68 6.96 1.03 11.24
CA ASP A 68 7.56 2.39 11.24
C ASP A 68 8.53 2.62 10.06
N LYS A 69 8.21 2.10 8.87
CA LYS A 69 9.09 2.25 7.71
C LYS A 69 9.18 3.70 7.30
N GLU A 70 10.41 4.18 7.07
CA GLU A 70 10.63 5.53 6.58
C GLU A 70 10.14 5.71 5.15
N ILE A 71 10.32 4.69 4.29
CA ILE A 71 9.97 4.73 2.86
C ILE A 71 9.22 3.46 2.48
N PHE A 72 8.08 3.62 1.83
CA PHE A 72 7.28 2.54 1.27
C PHE A 72 6.99 2.78 -0.21
N ARG A 73 7.27 1.78 -1.04
CA ARG A 73 6.88 1.75 -2.45
C ARG A 73 5.64 0.88 -2.59
N MET A 74 4.58 1.43 -3.17
CA MET A 74 3.39 0.64 -3.48
C MET A 74 3.78 -0.50 -4.45
N PRO A 75 3.32 -1.74 -4.21
CA PRO A 75 3.58 -2.85 -5.13
C PRO A 75 2.93 -2.60 -6.49
N LYS A 76 3.60 -3.03 -7.55
CA LYS A 76 3.13 -2.95 -8.94
C LYS A 76 2.02 -3.95 -9.20
N ASN A 77 1.10 -3.63 -10.11
CA ASN A 77 -0.02 -4.54 -10.42
C ASN A 77 0.44 -5.93 -10.90
N ASN A 78 1.62 -6.02 -11.51
CA ASN A 78 2.23 -7.25 -11.99
C ASN A 78 3.19 -7.92 -10.98
N ASP A 79 3.36 -7.40 -9.78
CA ASP A 79 4.25 -8.01 -8.79
C ASP A 79 3.67 -9.35 -8.28
N ASP A 80 4.50 -10.40 -8.33
CA ASP A 80 4.11 -11.76 -7.88
C ASP A 80 3.70 -11.81 -6.41
N ILE A 81 4.22 -10.89 -5.61
CA ILE A 81 3.89 -10.75 -4.19
C ILE A 81 2.38 -10.53 -3.99
N LEU A 82 1.70 -9.88 -4.94
CA LEU A 82 0.26 -9.66 -4.91
C LEU A 82 -0.54 -10.89 -5.31
N ASN A 83 0.08 -11.93 -5.89
CA ASN A 83 -0.58 -13.18 -6.26
C ASN A 83 -0.52 -14.22 -5.14
N THR A 84 0.40 -14.07 -4.18
CA THR A 84 0.52 -14.99 -3.05
C THR A 84 -0.70 -14.92 -2.11
N GLN A 85 -1.21 -16.08 -1.69
CA GLN A 85 -2.30 -16.15 -0.72
C GLN A 85 -1.78 -15.79 0.68
N PHE A 86 -2.29 -14.70 1.25
CA PHE A 86 -1.95 -14.24 2.61
C PHE A 86 -2.48 -15.14 3.72
N PHE A 87 -3.46 -16.00 3.42
CA PHE A 87 -4.11 -16.88 4.38
C PHE A 87 -4.09 -18.32 3.90
N GLN A 88 -3.30 -19.15 4.57
CA GLN A 88 -3.53 -20.59 4.62
C GLN A 88 -3.77 -20.95 6.09
N ASN A 89 -4.93 -21.57 6.37
CA ASN A 89 -5.26 -22.25 7.62
C ASN A 89 -5.23 -21.40 8.91
N GLY A 90 -5.93 -20.26 8.93
CA GLY A 90 -6.31 -19.58 10.18
C GLY A 90 -5.17 -19.02 11.04
N LYS A 91 -3.93 -19.00 10.55
CA LYS A 91 -2.79 -18.37 11.20
C LYS A 91 -2.24 -17.28 10.29
N SER A 92 -2.32 -16.03 10.76
CA SER A 92 -1.75 -14.86 10.10
C SER A 92 -0.24 -15.08 9.90
N LYS A 93 0.23 -15.13 8.64
CA LYS A 93 1.65 -15.20 8.30
C LYS A 93 2.30 -13.82 8.52
N ARG A 94 2.50 -13.42 9.79
CA ARG A 94 3.62 -12.52 10.14
C ARG A 94 4.97 -13.14 9.69
N THR A 95 5.02 -14.46 9.56
CA THR A 95 6.23 -15.26 9.34
C THR A 95 6.76 -15.31 7.89
N HIS A 96 6.04 -14.81 6.87
CA HIS A 96 6.59 -14.86 5.49
C HIS A 96 7.47 -13.66 5.14
N TYR A 97 7.29 -12.52 5.82
CA TYR A 97 8.11 -11.32 5.61
C TYR A 97 9.44 -11.33 6.34
N GLU A 98 9.58 -12.11 7.42
CA GLU A 98 10.88 -12.31 8.09
C GLU A 98 11.92 -13.02 7.19
N MET A 99 11.50 -13.77 6.17
CA MET A 99 12.43 -14.51 5.29
C MET A 99 12.86 -13.76 4.03
N ILE A 100 12.20 -12.65 3.67
CA ILE A 100 12.59 -11.85 2.49
C ILE A 100 13.63 -10.77 2.87
N GLY A 101 13.75 -10.43 4.16
CA GLY A 101 14.72 -9.47 4.68
C GLY A 101 16.09 -10.03 5.09
N LYS A 102 16.34 -11.34 4.92
CA LYS A 102 17.65 -11.95 5.18
C LYS A 102 18.29 -12.44 3.88
N THR A 103 18.70 -11.49 3.05
CA THR A 103 19.80 -11.73 2.12
C THR A 103 21.11 -11.75 2.93
N LYS A 104 21.92 -12.79 2.70
CA LYS A 104 23.24 -13.02 3.29
C LYS A 104 24.21 -11.86 3.05
#